data_AF-A0A8T6I3D6-F1
#
_entry.id   AF-A0A8T6I3D6-F1
#
_cell.length_a   1.000
_cell.length_b   1.000
_cell.length_c   1.000
_cell.angle_alpha   90.00
_cell.angle_beta   90.00
_cell.angle_gamma   90.00
#
_symmetry.space_group_name_H-M   'P 1'
#
loop_
_entity.id
_entity.type
_entity.pdbx_description
1 polymer ?
#
loop_
_entity_poly.entity_id
_entity_poly.type
_entity_poly.pdbx_seq_one_letter_code
_entity_poly.pdbx_strand_id
1 'polypeptide(L)'
;MGLPTLILGSALDILRAGKPPRAKFVNYPLGFESGRFRDRQNQFDVVAEALRGFDEMTSPGVELLSYEWRQGWDMVHAREKGKLDLRSPRTTTPQYQTEEDRLMAEGQEIQG
;
A
#
# COMPACT_ATOMS: atom_id res chain seq x y z
N MET A 1 -0.47 19.38 14.08
CA MET A 1 -0.45 19.58 12.62
C MET A 1 0.51 18.56 12.03
N GLY A 2 0.03 17.64 11.18
CA GLY A 2 0.84 16.54 10.65
C GLY A 2 1.67 16.94 9.43
N LEU A 3 2.69 16.15 9.12
CA LEU A 3 3.41 16.28 7.84
C LEU A 3 2.46 15.93 6.68
N PRO A 4 2.50 16.66 5.56
CA PRO A 4 1.73 16.30 4.38
C PRO A 4 2.30 14.98 3.83
N THR A 5 1.63 13.87 4.16
CA THR A 5 2.00 12.52 3.71
C THR A 5 1.00 12.00 2.69
N LEU A 6 1.50 11.26 1.70
CA LEU A 6 0.74 10.49 0.71
C LEU A 6 1.43 9.14 0.52
N ILE A 7 0.63 8.07 0.37
CA ILE A 7 1.12 6.73 0.05
C ILE A 7 0.88 6.45 -1.44
N LEU A 8 1.91 6.05 -2.17
CA LEU A 8 1.78 5.43 -3.49
C LEU A 8 1.97 3.91 -3.33
N GLY A 9 0.96 3.11 -3.69
CA GLY A 9 1.00 1.67 -3.42
C GLY A 9 0.26 0.82 -4.44
N SER A 10 0.57 -0.48 -4.45
CA SER A 10 0.04 -1.48 -5.39
C SER A 10 -0.83 -2.57 -4.75
N ALA A 11 -1.05 -2.52 -3.43
CA ALA A 11 -1.85 -3.50 -2.69
C ALA A 11 -3.16 -2.86 -2.20
N LEU A 12 -4.20 -2.88 -3.04
CA LEU A 12 -5.45 -2.16 -2.78
C LEU A 12 -6.16 -2.62 -1.49
N ASP A 13 -6.14 -3.92 -1.19
CA ASP A 13 -6.73 -4.49 0.02
C ASP A 13 -6.00 -3.99 1.28
N ILE A 14 -4.67 -3.96 1.25
CA ILE A 14 -3.83 -3.45 2.34
C ILE A 14 -4.06 -1.95 2.54
N LEU A 15 -4.07 -1.16 1.47
CA LEU A 15 -4.33 0.28 1.55
C LEU A 15 -5.71 0.56 2.15
N ARG A 16 -6.75 -0.16 1.73
CA ARG A 16 -8.10 -0.03 2.29
C ARG A 16 -8.16 -0.41 3.77
N ALA A 17 -7.48 -1.49 4.16
CA ALA A 17 -7.41 -1.92 5.56
C ALA A 17 -6.70 -0.89 6.44
N GLY A 18 -5.63 -0.27 5.94
CA GLY A 18 -4.85 0.74 6.66
C GLY A 18 -5.52 2.10 6.81
N LYS A 19 -6.61 2.38 6.07
CA LYS A 19 -7.37 3.65 6.11
C LYS A 19 -6.46 4.90 6.09
N PRO A 20 -5.53 5.02 5.12
CA PRO A 20 -4.58 6.11 5.11
C PRO A 20 -5.27 7.46 4.88
N PRO A 21 -4.69 8.56 5.41
CA PRO A 21 -5.23 9.89 5.16
C PRO A 21 -5.18 10.27 3.67
N ARG A 22 -4.16 9.84 2.93
CA ARG A 22 -4.10 9.99 1.46
C ARG A 22 -3.32 8.83 0.87
N ALA A 23 -3.93 8.12 -0.09
CA ALA A 23 -3.23 7.13 -0.88
C ALA A 23 -3.66 7.19 -2.36
N LYS A 24 -2.68 7.00 -3.24
CA LYS A 24 -2.88 6.74 -4.67
C LYS A 24 -2.52 5.28 -4.93
N PHE A 25 -3.42 4.55 -5.58
CA PHE A 25 -3.24 3.16 -5.95
C PHE A 25 -2.82 3.05 -7.42
N VAL A 26 -1.78 2.28 -7.71
CA VAL A 26 -1.38 1.92 -9.07
C VAL A 26 -1.50 0.42 -9.28
N ASN A 27 -2.07 -0.02 -10.40
CA ASN A 27 -2.32 -1.43 -10.65
C ASN A 27 -1.10 -2.17 -11.24
N TYR A 28 0.05 -2.04 -10.59
CA TYR A 28 1.32 -2.65 -11.00
C TYR A 28 1.71 -3.74 -10.00
N PRO A 29 2.56 -4.72 -10.37
CA PRO A 29 3.06 -5.69 -9.41
C PRO A 29 3.85 -5.03 -8.27
N LEU A 30 3.87 -5.67 -7.10
CA LEU A 30 4.63 -5.22 -5.94
C LEU A 30 6.11 -4.97 -6.29
N GLY A 31 6.63 -3.81 -5.90
CA GLY A 31 7.99 -3.36 -6.19
C GLY A 31 8.13 -2.52 -7.46
N PHE A 32 7.02 -2.21 -8.13
CA PHE A 32 6.95 -1.35 -9.31
C PHE A 32 5.98 -0.18 -9.14
N GLU A 33 5.69 0.22 -7.90
CA GLU A 33 4.77 1.32 -7.56
C GLU A 33 5.17 2.64 -8.25
N SER A 34 6.47 2.86 -8.46
CA SER A 34 7.01 4.06 -9.10
C SER A 34 7.03 4.00 -10.63
N GLY A 35 6.51 2.95 -11.25
CA GLY A 35 6.41 2.83 -12.70
C GLY A 35 6.95 1.52 -13.28
N ARG A 36 6.74 1.33 -14.59
CA ARG A 36 7.18 0.13 -15.33
C ARG A 36 8.70 0.02 -15.35
N PHE A 37 9.20 -1.22 -15.36
CA PHE A 37 10.64 -1.47 -15.42
C PHE A 37 11.28 -0.87 -16.69
N ARG A 38 12.37 -0.10 -16.50
CA ARG A 38 13.15 0.55 -17.59
C ARG A 38 12.37 1.53 -18.48
N ASP A 39 11.16 1.93 -18.09
CA ASP A 39 10.37 2.94 -18.78
C ASP A 39 10.41 4.25 -17.97
N ARG A 40 11.43 5.07 -18.24
CA ARG A 40 11.66 6.33 -17.49
C ARG A 40 10.50 7.31 -17.62
N GLN A 41 9.84 7.35 -18.78
CA GLN A 41 8.74 8.28 -19.00
C GLN A 41 7.54 7.84 -18.15
N ASN A 42 7.16 6.57 -18.21
CA ASN A 42 6.09 6.06 -17.37
C ASN A 42 6.39 6.21 -15.87
N GLN A 43 7.63 5.98 -15.45
CA GLN A 43 8.03 6.18 -14.06
C GLN A 43 7.82 7.62 -13.59
N PHE A 44 8.22 8.57 -14.43
CA PHE A 44 7.97 9.98 -14.17
C PHE A 44 6.47 10.28 -14.10
N ASP A 45 5.69 9.82 -15.09
CA ASP A 45 4.26 10.10 -15.19
C ASP A 45 3.47 9.55 -13.99
N VAL A 46 3.74 8.30 -13.59
CA VAL A 46 3.11 7.66 -12.43
C VAL A 46 3.37 8.44 -11.15
N VAL A 47 4.63 8.79 -10.89
CA VAL A 47 5.00 9.52 -9.66
C VAL A 47 4.45 10.94 -9.69
N ALA A 48 4.53 11.64 -10.82
CA ALA A 48 4.00 12.99 -10.98
C ALA A 48 2.48 13.03 -10.75
N GLU A 49 1.73 12.09 -11.33
CA GLU A 49 0.27 11.99 -11.12
C GLU A 49 -0.07 11.62 -9.67
N ALA A 50 0.70 10.73 -9.04
CA ALA A 50 0.50 10.41 -7.63
C ALA A 50 0.68 11.65 -6.73
N LEU A 51 1.72 12.46 -6.99
CA LEU A 51 2.04 13.66 -6.22
C LEU A 51 0.97 14.75 -6.32
N ARG A 52 0.20 14.81 -7.41
CA ARG A 52 -0.96 15.72 -7.51
C ARG A 52 -2.01 15.46 -6.42
N GLY A 53 -2.02 14.27 -5.82
CA GLY A 53 -2.87 13.97 -4.67
C GLY A 53 -2.63 14.86 -3.44
N PHE A 54 -1.49 15.56 -3.34
CA PHE A 54 -1.31 16.56 -2.30
C PHE A 54 -2.25 17.75 -2.43
N ASP A 55 -2.56 18.14 -3.67
CA ASP A 55 -3.40 19.28 -4.01
C ASP A 55 -4.86 18.87 -4.26
N GLU A 56 -5.07 17.69 -4.86
CA GLU A 56 -6.39 17.22 -5.33
C GLU A 56 -7.21 16.50 -4.25
N MET A 57 -6.57 15.74 -3.36
CA MET A 57 -7.30 14.91 -2.38
C MET A 57 -7.79 15.77 -1.21
N THR A 58 -9.08 16.12 -1.22
CA THR A 58 -9.71 16.94 -0.17
C THR A 58 -10.31 16.13 0.98
N SER A 59 -10.33 14.81 0.88
CA SER A 59 -10.88 13.91 1.91
C SER A 59 -10.03 12.65 2.07
N PRO A 60 -10.02 12.04 3.27
CA PRO A 60 -9.29 10.80 3.48
C PRO A 60 -9.73 9.67 2.57
N GLY A 61 -8.77 8.90 2.03
CA GLY A 61 -9.09 7.75 1.22
C GLY A 61 -7.99 7.25 0.30
N VAL A 62 -8.41 6.37 -0.61
CA VAL A 62 -7.59 5.76 -1.65
C VAL A 62 -8.18 6.11 -3.01
N GLU A 63 -7.42 6.79 -3.85
CA GLU A 63 -7.77 7.09 -5.24
C GLU A 63 -6.98 6.19 -6.20
N LEU A 64 -7.59 5.78 -7.31
CA LEU A 64 -6.99 4.86 -8.27
C LEU A 64 -6.37 5.64 -9.42
N LEU A 65 -5.11 5.38 -9.73
CA LEU A 65 -4.45 5.86 -10.94
C LEU A 65 -4.87 4.99 -12.14
N SER A 66 -4.93 5.59 -13.33
CA SER A 66 -5.42 4.91 -14.54
C SER A 66 -4.38 4.02 -15.23
N TYR A 67 -3.23 3.77 -14.60
CA TYR A 67 -2.14 2.99 -15.19
C TYR A 67 -2.32 1.48 -14.97
N GLU A 68 -2.14 0.70 -16.05
CA GLU A 68 -2.08 -0.76 -16.03
C GLU A 68 -0.78 -1.28 -16.69
N TRP A 69 -0.25 -2.40 -16.19
CA TRP A 69 0.94 -3.04 -16.77
C TRP A 69 0.84 -4.58 -16.72
N ARG A 70 0.15 -5.15 -17.70
CA ARG A 70 -0.07 -6.61 -17.81
C ARG A 70 1.24 -7.40 -17.92
N GLN A 71 2.18 -6.91 -18.72
CA GLN A 71 3.47 -7.61 -18.91
C GLN A 71 4.27 -7.69 -17.60
N GLY A 72 4.10 -6.73 -16.69
CA GLY A 72 4.68 -6.80 -15.35
C GLY A 72 4.10 -7.94 -14.53
N TRP A 73 2.78 -8.13 -14.60
CA TRP A 73 2.11 -9.25 -13.93
C TRP A 73 2.58 -10.60 -14.50
N ASP A 74 2.67 -10.74 -15.82
CA ASP A 74 3.20 -11.95 -16.47
C ASP A 74 4.63 -12.27 -16.00
N MET A 75 5.49 -11.25 -15.94
CA MET A 75 6.87 -11.36 -15.44
C MET A 75 6.92 -11.83 -13.98
N VAL A 76 6.11 -11.25 -13.09
CA VAL A 76 6.09 -11.65 -11.68
C VAL A 76 5.49 -13.03 -11.51
N HIS A 77 4.42 -13.39 -12.23
CA HIS A 77 3.87 -14.74 -12.21
C HIS A 77 4.88 -15.78 -12.66
N ALA A 78 5.65 -15.50 -13.72
CA ALA A 78 6.73 -16.38 -14.16
C ALA A 78 7.83 -16.54 -13.09
N ARG A 79 8.20 -15.44 -12.40
CA ARG A 79 9.21 -15.44 -11.32
C ARG A 79 8.76 -16.21 -10.08
N GLU A 80 7.48 -16.15 -9.75
CA GLU A 80 6.92 -16.76 -8.54
C GLU A 80 6.38 -18.17 -8.76
N LYS A 81 6.31 -18.63 -10.02
CA LYS A 81 5.87 -19.98 -10.36
C LYS A 81 6.69 -21.03 -9.62
N GLY A 82 6.01 -21.88 -8.86
CA GLY A 82 6.63 -22.98 -8.11
C GLY A 82 7.25 -22.57 -6.77
N LYS A 83 7.15 -21.31 -6.35
CA LYS A 83 7.52 -20.88 -4.99
C LYS A 83 6.36 -21.12 -4.03
N LEU A 84 6.68 -21.61 -2.84
CA LEU A 84 5.71 -21.76 -1.75
C LEU A 84 5.38 -20.39 -1.16
N ASP A 85 4.11 -20.17 -0.83
CA ASP A 85 3.69 -19.03 -0.03
C ASP A 85 4.16 -19.25 1.41
N LEU A 86 5.17 -18.50 1.82
CA LEU A 86 5.73 -18.57 3.18
C LEU A 86 5.07 -17.58 4.16
N ARG A 87 4.01 -16.87 3.72
CA ARG A 87 3.31 -15.93 4.59
C ARG A 87 2.56 -16.69 5.67
N SER A 88 2.57 -16.14 6.88
CA SER A 88 1.75 -16.64 7.98
C SER A 88 0.26 -16.49 7.65
N PRO A 89 -0.60 -17.41 8.14
CA PRO A 89 -2.04 -17.25 8.05
C PRO A 89 -2.49 -15.92 8.65
N ARG A 90 -3.49 -15.28 8.05
CA ARG A 90 -4.13 -14.10 8.64
C ARG A 90 -4.88 -14.54 9.90
N THR A 91 -4.60 -13.88 11.02
CA THR A 91 -5.32 -14.06 12.29
C THR A 91 -6.01 -12.76 12.68
N THR A 92 -7.10 -12.85 13.44
CA THR A 92 -7.79 -11.68 14.01
C THR A 92 -7.21 -11.27 15.36
N THR A 93 -6.33 -12.10 15.93
CA THR A 93 -5.66 -11.82 17.20
C THR A 93 -4.65 -10.69 17.00
N PRO A 94 -4.78 -9.56 17.72
CA PRO A 94 -3.78 -8.50 17.70
C PRO A 94 -2.39 -9.06 18.01
N GLN A 95 -1.40 -8.63 17.23
CA GLN A 95 0.00 -9.01 17.41
C GLN A 95 0.73 -7.82 18.04
N TYR A 96 1.41 -8.08 19.15
CA TYR A 96 2.15 -7.07 19.91
C TYR A 96 3.64 -7.31 19.78
N GLN A 97 4.43 -6.23 19.73
CA GLN A 97 5.88 -6.35 19.67
C GLN A 97 6.45 -6.84 21.01
N THR A 98 5.85 -6.40 22.12
CA THR A 98 6.18 -6.80 23.49
C THR A 98 4.90 -7.07 24.31
N GLU A 99 5.06 -7.72 25.47
CA GLU A 99 3.96 -7.89 26.43
C GLU A 99 3.51 -6.56 27.04
N GLU A 100 4.43 -5.60 27.18
CA GLU A 100 4.10 -4.25 27.64
C GLU A 100 3.15 -3.54 26.66
N ASP A 101 3.39 -3.67 25.34
CA ASP A 101 2.49 -3.12 24.32
C ASP A 101 1.08 -3.72 24.40
N ARG A 102 0.99 -5.02 24.70
CA ARG A 102 -0.29 -5.72 24.91
C ARG A 102 -1.04 -5.13 26.10
N LEU A 103 -0.37 -5.02 27.25
CA LEU A 103 -0.96 -4.47 28.47
C LEU A 103 -1.41 -3.02 28.30
N MET A 104 -0.63 -2.21 27.57
CA MET A 104 -0.98 -0.81 27.29
C MET A 104 -2.19 -0.68 26.36
N ALA A 105 -2.28 -1.52 25.31
CA ALA A 105 -3.39 -1.49 24.39
C ALA A 105 -4.70 -1.98 25.05
N GLU A 106 -4.66 -3.12 25.74
CA GLU A 106 -5.84 -3.72 26.39
C GLU A 106 -6.26 -2.94 27.65
N GLY A 107 -5.31 -2.38 28.39
CA GLY A 107 -5.57 -1.58 29.59
C GLY A 107 -6.31 -0.27 29.31
N GLN A 108 -6.28 0.23 28.07
CA GLN A 108 -7.03 1.42 27.64
C GLN A 108 -8.48 1.13 27.23
N GLU A 109 -8.86 -0.14 26.99
CA GLU A 109 -10.23 -0.50 26.56
C GLU A 109 -11.25 -0.55 27.71
N ILE A 110 -10.81 -0.53 28.98
CA ILE A 110 -11.71 -0.64 30.16
C ILE A 110 -12.25 0.72 30.65
N GLN A 111 -11.80 1.84 30.06
CA GLN A 111 -12.28 3.20 30.40
C GLN A 111 -12.94 3.91 29.20
N GLY A 112 -13.96 3.27 28.61
CA GLY A 112 -14.83 3.84 27.58
C GLY A 112 -16.30 3.61 27.90
#